data_AF-A0A2V9R3L6-F1
#
_entry.id   AF-A0A2V9R3L6-F1
#
_cell.length_a   1.000
_cell.length_b   1.000
_cell.length_c   1.000
_cell.angle_alpha   90.00
_cell.angle_beta   90.00
_cell.angle_gamma   90.00
#
_symmetry.space_group_name_H-M   'P 1'
#
loop_
_entity.id
_entity.type
_entity.pdbx_description
1 polymer ?
#
loop_
_entity_poly.entity_id
_entity_poly.type
_entity_poly.pdbx_seq_one_letter_code
_entity_poly.pdbx_strand_id
1 'polypeptide(L)'
;MENKFGCLAIALFLCVASVELVWSASPKPSSGEHDCAQANRPSGYITDIKFPGGGRRIRVYDVDSPEAHGHEHPPVCLSKKANDMIFWTRGSGGKFKLKLSPQQDAQNCRQHPFEQDPPTDHVYGHLSGPLRPDAVVGCVYDVVFEKQGAMPSDPHIRVVE
;
A
#
# COMPACT_ATOMS: atom_id res chain seq x y z
N MET A 1 59.04 30.42 1.91
CA MET A 1 59.05 29.17 1.14
C MET A 1 57.98 28.27 1.72
N GLU A 2 57.00 27.90 0.89
CA GLU A 2 56.33 26.58 0.74
C GLU A 2 56.18 25.64 1.97
N ASN A 3 55.14 24.82 2.16
CA ASN A 3 53.78 24.66 1.63
C ASN A 3 53.15 23.46 2.41
N LYS A 4 51.87 23.57 2.77
CA LYS A 4 50.81 22.53 2.78
C LYS A 4 50.73 21.41 3.84
N PHE A 5 49.46 21.00 3.99
CA PHE A 5 48.86 19.76 4.55
C PHE A 5 48.73 19.75 6.08
N GLY A 6 47.56 19.49 6.68
CA GLY A 6 46.27 19.04 6.17
C GLY A 6 45.56 18.22 7.27
N CYS A 7 44.25 18.43 7.41
CA CYS A 7 43.22 17.50 7.85
C CYS A 7 43.26 16.76 9.22
N LEU A 8 42.04 16.69 9.79
CA LEU A 8 41.46 15.62 10.62
C LEU A 8 41.96 15.53 12.08
N ALA A 9 41.13 15.32 13.10
CA ALA A 9 39.70 14.97 13.17
C ALA A 9 39.15 15.40 14.54
N ILE A 10 37.96 15.99 14.54
CA ILE A 10 37.13 16.13 15.74
C ILE A 10 36.52 14.75 15.97
N ALA A 11 36.98 14.03 16.99
CA ALA A 11 36.40 12.75 17.38
C ALA A 11 35.02 13.00 18.00
N LEU A 12 33.98 12.63 17.25
CA LEU A 12 32.60 12.64 17.68
C LEU A 12 32.37 11.69 18.86
N PHE A 13 31.67 12.22 19.86
CA PHE A 13 30.77 11.50 20.75
C PHE A 13 29.91 10.49 19.98
N LEU A 14 29.91 9.22 20.39
CA LEU A 14 28.72 8.36 20.27
C LEU A 14 28.72 7.34 21.43
N CYS A 15 28.02 7.70 22.51
CA CYS A 15 27.38 6.72 23.37
C CYS A 15 26.40 5.92 22.50
N VAL A 16 26.72 4.66 22.21
CA VAL A 16 25.74 3.73 21.65
C VAL A 16 24.82 3.33 22.80
N ALA A 17 23.88 4.23 23.13
CA ALA A 17 22.69 3.85 23.85
C ALA A 17 21.85 3.04 22.87
N SER A 18 21.80 1.73 23.12
CA SER A 18 20.88 0.81 22.49
C SER A 18 19.46 1.32 22.74
N VAL A 19 18.92 2.11 21.80
CA VAL A 19 17.49 2.38 21.76
C VAL A 19 16.87 1.09 21.27
N GLU A 20 16.41 0.28 22.21
CA GLU A 20 15.36 -0.69 21.93
C GLU A 20 14.25 0.06 21.20
N LEU A 21 14.11 -0.21 19.90
CA LEU A 21 12.96 0.23 19.12
C LEU A 21 11.76 -0.54 19.66
N VAL A 22 11.23 -0.02 20.76
CA VAL A 22 9.89 -0.32 21.25
C VAL A 22 8.97 0.02 20.09
N TRP A 23 8.44 -1.02 19.45
CA TRP A 23 7.44 -0.96 18.40
C TRP A 23 6.18 -0.36 19.04
N SER A 24 6.12 0.96 19.14
CA SER A 24 4.91 1.66 19.55
C SER A 24 3.90 1.49 18.43
N ALA A 25 2.78 0.84 18.78
CA ALA A 25 1.61 0.71 17.93
C ALA A 25 1.27 2.07 17.30
N SER A 26 1.35 2.15 15.98
CA SER A 26 0.88 3.32 15.24
C SER A 26 -0.62 3.52 15.49
N PRO A 27 -1.11 4.76 15.58
CA PRO A 27 -2.53 5.01 15.78
C PRO A 27 -3.32 4.50 14.57
N LYS A 28 -4.40 3.79 14.88
CA LYS A 28 -5.36 3.18 13.96
C LYS A 28 -6.05 4.26 13.11
N PRO A 29 -6.28 4.07 11.80
CA PRO A 29 -6.96 5.07 10.98
C PRO A 29 -8.42 5.28 11.43
N SER A 30 -8.85 6.54 11.41
CA SER A 30 -10.21 6.94 11.81
C SER A 30 -11.28 6.34 10.87
N SER A 31 -12.38 5.90 11.48
CA SER A 31 -13.41 5.06 10.87
C SER A 31 -14.52 5.86 10.16
N GLY A 32 -14.17 6.81 9.27
CA GLY A 32 -15.14 7.58 8.49
C GLY A 32 -15.40 7.01 7.08
N GLU A 33 -16.67 6.91 6.68
CA GLU A 33 -17.12 6.60 5.30
C GLU A 33 -16.68 7.63 4.23
N HIS A 34 -16.17 8.80 4.66
CA HIS A 34 -15.68 9.87 3.77
C HIS A 34 -14.17 9.83 3.50
N ASP A 35 -13.42 8.88 4.07
CA ASP A 35 -11.96 8.86 4.04
C ASP A 35 -11.40 7.96 2.93
N CYS A 36 -12.01 7.95 1.75
CA CYS A 36 -11.47 7.18 0.62
C CYS A 36 -10.44 7.99 -0.15
N ALA A 37 -9.33 7.34 -0.52
CA ALA A 37 -8.28 7.94 -1.31
C ALA A 37 -8.86 8.52 -2.60
N GLN A 38 -8.38 9.71 -2.96
CA GLN A 38 -8.62 10.28 -4.28
C GLN A 38 -7.46 9.89 -5.19
N ALA A 39 -7.73 9.79 -6.49
CA ALA A 39 -6.70 9.54 -7.48
C ALA A 39 -5.64 10.64 -7.40
N ASN A 40 -4.41 10.25 -7.05
CA ASN A 40 -3.27 11.11 -6.83
C ASN A 40 -2.01 10.32 -7.21
N ARG A 41 -1.41 10.63 -8.37
CA ARG A 41 -0.24 9.90 -8.87
C ARG A 41 0.90 9.78 -7.83
N PRO A 42 1.26 10.83 -7.06
CA PRO A 42 2.19 10.74 -5.94
C PRO A 42 1.94 9.64 -4.90
N SER A 43 0.69 9.23 -4.66
CA SER A 43 0.32 8.17 -3.71
C SER A 43 0.17 6.79 -4.35
N GLY A 44 0.45 6.68 -5.64
CA GLY A 44 0.37 5.42 -6.38
C GLY A 44 -1.03 5.13 -6.89
N TYR A 45 -2.10 5.59 -6.23
CA TYR A 45 -3.45 5.48 -6.80
C TYR A 45 -3.62 6.49 -7.95
N ILE A 46 -3.46 6.02 -9.18
CA ILE A 46 -3.29 6.89 -10.37
C ILE A 46 -4.62 7.44 -10.87
N THR A 47 -5.61 6.58 -11.06
CA THR A 47 -6.86 6.90 -11.78
C THR A 47 -7.91 5.80 -11.64
N ASP A 48 -9.13 6.10 -12.10
CA ASP A 48 -10.22 5.14 -12.31
C ASP A 48 -10.42 4.86 -13.80
N ILE A 49 -10.49 3.59 -14.18
CA ILE A 49 -11.10 3.18 -15.44
C ILE A 49 -12.59 2.92 -15.16
N LYS A 50 -13.44 3.75 -15.76
CA LYS A 50 -14.91 3.66 -15.61
C LYS A 50 -15.51 2.85 -16.74
N PHE A 51 -16.42 1.93 -16.42
CA PHE A 51 -17.17 1.19 -17.45
C PHE A 51 -18.40 1.97 -17.90
N PRO A 52 -18.76 1.95 -19.20
CA PRO A 52 -20.01 2.55 -19.67
C PRO A 52 -21.23 1.85 -19.03
N GLY A 53 -22.21 2.63 -18.59
CA GLY A 53 -23.53 2.11 -18.18
C GLY A 53 -23.60 1.37 -16.84
N GLY A 54 -22.49 1.24 -16.09
CA GLY A 54 -22.48 0.62 -14.76
C GLY A 54 -21.54 1.38 -13.83
N GLY A 55 -21.94 1.55 -12.57
CA GLY A 55 -21.16 2.29 -11.56
C GLY A 55 -19.76 1.71 -11.25
N ARG A 56 -19.43 0.55 -11.82
CA ARG A 56 -18.18 -0.20 -11.67
C ARG A 56 -16.95 0.59 -12.10
N ARG A 57 -15.90 0.49 -11.30
CA ARG A 57 -14.58 1.07 -11.57
C ARG A 57 -13.47 0.03 -11.44
N ILE A 58 -12.43 0.17 -12.27
CA ILE A 58 -11.11 -0.41 -11.97
C ILE A 58 -10.24 0.72 -11.43
N ARG A 59 -9.83 0.61 -10.17
CA ARG A 59 -8.83 1.50 -9.57
C ARG A 59 -7.45 1.11 -10.10
N VAL A 60 -6.68 2.05 -10.63
CA VAL A 60 -5.33 1.76 -11.14
C VAL A 60 -4.30 2.21 -10.11
N TYR A 61 -3.43 1.30 -9.69
CA TYR A 61 -2.42 1.55 -8.67
C TYR A 61 -1.01 1.30 -9.22
N ASP A 62 -0.15 2.32 -9.16
CA ASP A 62 1.29 2.24 -9.44
C ASP A 62 2.05 1.80 -8.20
N VAL A 63 2.61 0.59 -8.23
CA VAL A 63 3.38 0.03 -7.11
C VAL A 63 4.77 0.65 -6.94
N ASP A 64 5.22 1.46 -7.91
CA ASP A 64 6.50 2.18 -7.81
C ASP A 64 6.38 3.46 -6.97
N SER A 65 5.17 4.00 -6.83
CA SER A 65 4.89 5.23 -6.09
C SER A 65 3.96 5.01 -4.90
N PRO A 66 4.13 3.97 -4.07
CA PRO A 66 3.14 3.70 -3.05
C PRO A 66 3.25 4.69 -1.89
N GLU A 67 2.15 4.87 -1.15
CA GLU A 67 2.18 5.61 0.10
C GLU A 67 3.25 5.07 1.05
N ALA A 68 3.87 5.99 1.80
CA ALA A 68 4.94 5.67 2.71
C ALA A 68 4.40 4.90 3.92
N HIS A 69 5.03 3.76 4.23
CA HIS A 69 4.64 2.92 5.36
C HIS A 69 4.63 3.71 6.68
N GLY A 70 3.54 3.60 7.44
CA GLY A 70 3.39 4.24 8.76
C GLY A 70 2.99 5.72 8.72
N HIS A 71 2.76 6.29 7.53
CA HIS A 71 2.08 7.58 7.41
C HIS A 71 0.57 7.35 7.36
N GLU A 72 -0.21 8.22 8.02
CA GLU A 72 -1.66 8.15 7.91
C GLU A 72 -2.09 8.67 6.53
N HIS A 73 -2.76 7.82 5.76
CA HIS A 73 -3.37 8.17 4.49
C HIS A 73 -4.69 7.42 4.31
N PRO A 74 -5.64 7.98 3.54
CA PRO A 74 -6.90 7.31 3.28
C PRO A 74 -6.70 6.00 2.49
N PRO A 75 -7.48 4.93 2.74
CA PRO A 75 -7.45 3.71 1.95
C PRO A 75 -8.05 3.90 0.56
N VAL A 76 -7.63 3.08 -0.40
CA VAL A 76 -8.34 2.92 -1.67
C VAL A 76 -9.61 2.11 -1.41
N CYS A 77 -10.76 2.76 -1.57
CA CYS A 77 -12.05 2.12 -1.36
C CYS A 77 -12.53 1.38 -2.62
N LEU A 78 -13.01 0.16 -2.43
CA LEU A 78 -13.62 -0.67 -3.48
C LEU A 78 -15.07 -0.98 -3.09
N SER A 79 -16.02 -0.53 -3.91
CA SER A 79 -17.45 -0.76 -3.67
C SER A 79 -17.85 -2.18 -4.08
N LYS A 80 -18.44 -2.91 -3.14
CA LYS A 80 -18.98 -4.25 -3.36
C LYS A 80 -20.20 -4.22 -4.29
N LYS A 81 -21.12 -3.26 -4.09
CA LYS A 81 -22.32 -3.05 -4.90
C LYS A 81 -21.98 -2.63 -6.33
N ALA A 82 -20.97 -1.78 -6.51
CA ALA A 82 -20.51 -1.39 -7.85
C ALA A 82 -19.67 -2.49 -8.53
N ASN A 83 -19.28 -3.53 -7.80
CA ASN A 83 -18.40 -4.59 -8.26
C ASN A 83 -17.02 -4.05 -8.69
N ASP A 84 -16.46 -3.14 -7.88
CA ASP A 84 -15.17 -2.50 -8.13
C ASP A 84 -14.04 -3.53 -8.13
N MET A 85 -12.99 -3.21 -8.89
CA MET A 85 -11.76 -3.97 -8.99
C MET A 85 -10.56 -3.04 -8.83
N ILE A 86 -9.38 -3.61 -8.63
CA ILE A 86 -8.12 -2.86 -8.63
C ILE A 86 -7.09 -3.55 -9.54
N PHE A 87 -6.36 -2.74 -10.29
CA PHE A 87 -5.26 -3.16 -11.14
C PHE A 87 -3.96 -2.58 -10.62
N TRP A 88 -3.05 -3.45 -10.19
CA TRP A 88 -1.70 -3.08 -9.76
C TRP A 88 -0.74 -3.23 -10.93
N THR A 89 0.08 -2.19 -11.15
CA THR A 89 1.03 -2.11 -12.25
C THR A 89 2.31 -1.38 -11.82
N ARG A 90 3.40 -1.54 -12.58
CA ARG A 90 4.66 -0.80 -12.38
C ARG A 90 4.84 0.22 -13.48
N GLY A 91 4.85 1.52 -13.15
CA GLY A 91 5.19 2.58 -14.11
C GLY A 91 6.63 2.45 -14.64
N SER A 92 7.57 1.98 -13.82
CA SER A 92 8.98 1.81 -14.20
C SER A 92 9.24 0.58 -15.09
N GLY A 93 8.23 -0.28 -15.28
CA GLY A 93 8.41 -1.62 -15.80
C GLY A 93 9.04 -2.57 -14.76
N GLY A 94 9.15 -3.85 -15.14
CA GLY A 94 9.66 -4.91 -14.27
C GLY A 94 8.55 -5.65 -13.52
N LYS A 95 8.96 -6.60 -12.67
CA LYS A 95 8.02 -7.45 -11.92
C LYS A 95 7.93 -7.03 -10.45
N PHE A 96 6.81 -7.36 -9.80
CA PHE A 96 6.59 -7.21 -8.35
C PHE A 96 5.81 -8.42 -7.84
N LYS A 97 5.88 -8.66 -6.53
CA LYS A 97 4.98 -9.61 -5.86
C LYS A 97 4.06 -8.87 -4.90
N LEU A 98 2.79 -9.23 -4.92
CA LEU A 98 1.72 -8.63 -4.11
C LEU A 98 1.40 -9.54 -2.93
N LYS A 99 1.30 -8.96 -1.74
CA LYS A 99 0.77 -9.61 -0.54
C LYS A 99 -0.34 -8.75 0.05
N LEU A 100 -1.39 -9.42 0.51
CA LEU A 100 -2.52 -8.80 1.19
C LEU A 100 -2.71 -9.48 2.55
N SER A 101 -2.99 -8.69 3.56
CA SER A 101 -3.39 -9.17 4.88
C SER A 101 -4.42 -8.26 5.51
N PRO A 102 -5.40 -8.79 6.26
CA PRO A 102 -6.29 -7.95 7.06
C PRO A 102 -5.51 -7.24 8.17
N GLN A 103 -5.91 -6.00 8.50
CA GLN A 103 -5.35 -5.31 9.66
C GLN A 103 -5.65 -6.06 10.97
N GLN A 104 -4.77 -5.90 11.98
CA GLN A 104 -4.74 -6.69 13.23
C GLN A 104 -6.06 -6.75 14.03
N ASP A 105 -7.02 -5.86 13.76
CA ASP A 105 -8.30 -5.79 14.47
C ASP A 105 -9.52 -6.16 13.62
N ALA A 106 -9.29 -6.65 12.40
CA ALA A 106 -10.35 -6.92 11.43
C ALA A 106 -10.96 -8.31 11.64
N GLN A 107 -11.75 -8.45 12.72
CA GLN A 107 -12.49 -9.69 13.00
C GLN A 107 -13.43 -10.01 11.82
N ASN A 108 -13.38 -11.26 11.34
CA ASN A 108 -14.15 -11.79 10.19
C ASN A 108 -13.68 -11.37 8.79
N CYS A 109 -12.60 -10.60 8.67
CA CYS A 109 -11.98 -10.35 7.37
C CYS A 109 -11.19 -11.57 6.91
N ARG A 110 -11.37 -11.97 5.66
CA ARG A 110 -10.54 -13.02 5.03
C ARG A 110 -9.10 -12.53 4.85
N GLN A 111 -8.23 -13.40 4.32
CA GLN A 111 -6.86 -13.03 3.98
C GLN A 111 -6.78 -11.93 2.90
N HIS A 112 -7.71 -11.95 1.93
CA HIS A 112 -7.91 -10.89 0.93
C HIS A 112 -9.40 -10.80 0.54
N PRO A 113 -9.86 -9.66 -0.02
CA PRO A 113 -11.27 -9.45 -0.33
C PRO A 113 -11.68 -9.87 -1.75
N PHE A 114 -10.76 -10.41 -2.56
CA PHE A 114 -10.94 -10.60 -4.01
C PHE A 114 -11.27 -12.04 -4.42
N GLU A 115 -12.03 -12.20 -5.51
CA GLU A 115 -12.30 -13.52 -6.10
C GLU A 115 -11.05 -14.17 -6.69
N GLN A 116 -10.13 -13.37 -7.23
CA GLN A 116 -8.85 -13.86 -7.70
C GLN A 116 -7.81 -13.74 -6.58
N ASP A 117 -7.11 -14.84 -6.33
CA ASP A 117 -6.02 -14.84 -5.36
C ASP A 117 -4.86 -13.94 -5.84
N PRO A 118 -4.17 -13.24 -4.93
CA PRO A 118 -2.95 -12.53 -5.25
C PRO A 118 -1.90 -13.46 -5.87
N PRO A 119 -1.08 -12.95 -6.82
CA PRO A 119 -0.06 -13.77 -7.47
C PRO A 119 0.99 -14.28 -6.47
N THR A 120 1.31 -15.56 -6.54
CA THR A 120 2.35 -16.19 -5.72
C THR A 120 3.76 -15.82 -6.16
N ASP A 121 3.93 -15.49 -7.45
CA ASP A 121 5.19 -15.14 -8.09
C ASP A 121 5.27 -13.65 -8.42
N HIS A 122 6.46 -13.23 -8.87
CA HIS A 122 6.67 -11.88 -9.39
C HIS A 122 5.98 -11.73 -10.75
N VAL A 123 5.09 -10.75 -10.89
CA VAL A 123 4.29 -10.46 -12.09
C VAL A 123 4.51 -9.03 -12.59
N TYR A 124 4.19 -8.76 -13.86
CA TYR A 124 4.26 -7.41 -14.45
C TYR A 124 3.04 -6.54 -14.12
N GLY A 125 1.92 -7.17 -13.80
CA GLY A 125 0.67 -6.52 -13.42
C GLY A 125 -0.31 -7.56 -12.92
N HIS A 126 -1.27 -7.13 -12.11
CA HIS A 126 -2.30 -8.00 -11.57
C HIS A 126 -3.63 -7.25 -11.50
N LEU A 127 -4.67 -7.82 -12.10
CA LEU A 127 -6.04 -7.39 -11.91
C LEU A 127 -6.64 -8.28 -10.82
N SER A 128 -7.21 -7.68 -9.78
CA SER A 128 -7.76 -8.40 -8.63
C SER A 128 -8.96 -9.30 -8.96
N GLY A 129 -9.61 -9.05 -10.10
CA GLY A 129 -11.01 -9.45 -10.26
C GLY A 129 -11.93 -8.73 -9.27
N PRO A 130 -13.22 -9.05 -9.27
CA PRO A 130 -14.19 -8.45 -8.38
C PRO A 130 -13.96 -8.81 -6.91
N LEU A 131 -14.60 -8.05 -6.02
CA LEU A 131 -14.71 -8.40 -4.61
C LEU A 131 -15.53 -9.69 -4.45
N ARG A 132 -15.14 -10.54 -3.50
CA ARG A 132 -15.85 -11.78 -3.20
C ARG A 132 -17.27 -11.47 -2.71
N PRO A 133 -18.26 -12.35 -2.98
CA PRO A 133 -19.60 -12.22 -2.40
C PRO A 133 -19.61 -12.18 -0.87
N ASP A 134 -18.63 -12.84 -0.24
CA ASP A 134 -18.44 -12.90 1.21
C ASP A 134 -17.47 -11.84 1.77
N ALA A 135 -16.99 -10.90 0.94
CA ALA A 135 -16.21 -9.76 1.42
C ALA A 135 -17.08 -8.90 2.35
N VAL A 136 -16.55 -8.58 3.53
CA VAL A 136 -17.25 -7.84 4.59
C VAL A 136 -16.96 -6.35 4.46
N VAL A 137 -18.01 -5.53 4.42
CA VAL A 137 -17.91 -4.07 4.40
C VAL A 137 -17.22 -3.57 5.66
N GLY A 138 -16.29 -2.62 5.50
CA GLY A 138 -15.46 -2.11 6.58
C GLY A 138 -14.13 -2.84 6.76
N CYS A 139 -13.93 -4.00 6.14
CA CYS A 139 -12.61 -4.66 6.15
C CYS A 139 -11.55 -3.78 5.49
N VAL A 140 -10.44 -3.58 6.19
CA VAL A 140 -9.25 -2.90 5.71
C VAL A 140 -8.10 -3.90 5.58
N TYR A 141 -7.42 -3.86 4.44
CA TYR A 141 -6.34 -4.75 4.09
C TYR A 141 -5.06 -3.98 3.88
N ASP A 142 -4.00 -4.40 4.56
CA ASP A 142 -2.64 -3.98 4.29
C ASP A 142 -2.20 -4.62 2.98
N VAL A 143 -1.53 -3.83 2.15
CA VAL A 143 -1.01 -4.28 0.86
C VAL A 143 0.50 -4.11 0.90
N VAL A 144 1.25 -5.19 0.68
CA VAL A 144 2.71 -5.13 0.61
C VAL A 144 3.16 -5.50 -0.79
N PHE A 145 4.03 -4.67 -1.38
CA PHE A 145 4.72 -4.99 -2.62
C PHE A 145 6.16 -5.38 -2.34
N GLU A 146 6.52 -6.60 -2.68
CA GLU A 146 7.93 -7.00 -2.74
C GLU A 146 8.48 -6.60 -4.11
N LYS A 147 9.45 -5.68 -4.06
CA LYS A 147 10.27 -5.26 -5.20
C LYS A 147 11.72 -5.58 -4.83
N GLN A 148 12.53 -5.99 -5.80
CA GLN A 148 13.95 -6.26 -5.53
C GLN A 148 14.62 -5.01 -4.91
N GLY A 149 15.11 -5.14 -3.68
CA GLY A 149 15.83 -4.08 -2.96
C GLY A 149 14.99 -2.97 -2.33
N ALA A 150 13.65 -3.08 -2.27
CA ALA A 150 12.78 -2.05 -1.68
C ALA A 150 12.15 -2.47 -0.34
N MET A 151 11.81 -1.48 0.47
CA MET A 151 11.00 -1.69 1.68
C MET A 151 9.53 -1.99 1.32
N PRO A 152 8.81 -2.75 2.17
CA PRO A 152 7.36 -2.87 2.12
C PRO A 152 6.73 -1.48 2.06
N SER A 153 5.73 -1.33 1.21
CA SER A 153 4.91 -0.13 1.13
C SER A 153 3.52 -0.41 1.66
N ASP A 154 2.75 0.63 1.89
CA ASP A 154 1.46 0.54 2.57
C ASP A 154 0.37 1.30 1.80
N PRO A 155 -0.32 0.69 0.83
CA PRO A 155 -1.68 1.13 0.54
C PRO A 155 -2.66 0.25 1.30
N HIS A 156 -3.54 0.89 2.06
CA HIS A 156 -4.69 0.20 2.61
C HIS A 156 -5.79 0.10 1.56
N ILE A 157 -6.44 -1.06 1.44
CA ILE A 157 -7.67 -1.23 0.65
C ILE A 157 -8.83 -1.41 1.62
N ARG A 158 -9.92 -0.67 1.40
CA ARG A 158 -11.15 -0.79 2.20
C ARG A 158 -12.30 -1.31 1.36
N VAL A 159 -13.01 -2.32 1.85
CA VAL A 159 -14.28 -2.75 1.26
C VAL A 159 -15.37 -1.79 1.73
N VAL A 160 -16.04 -1.14 0.78
CA VAL A 160 -17.20 -0.28 1.05
C VAL A 160 -18.45 -0.85 0.38
N GLU A 161 -19.61 -0.34 0.77
CA GLU A 161 -20.88 -0.75 0.17
C GLU A 161 -20.91 -0.53 -1.34
#